data_AF-A0A950YI59-F1
#
_entry.id   AF-A0A950YI59-F1
#
_cell.length_a   1.000
_cell.length_b   1.000
_cell.length_c   1.000
_cell.angle_alpha   90.00
_cell.angle_beta   90.00
_cell.angle_gamma   90.00
#
_symmetry.space_group_name_H-M   'P 1'
#
loop_
_entity.id
_entity.type
_entity.pdbx_description
1 polymer ?
#
loop_
_entity_poly.entity_id
_entity_poly.type
_entity_poly.pdbx_seq_one_letter_code
_entity_poly.pdbx_strand_id
1 'polypeptide(L)'
;MPRVDAQHDFVRARRRATVAKLVARLRGEPDDVGVILPYEEVIQALGFKEMRQLGLRPVPLDAIVGTIDRGRDFDRQFRPTSRRVRSRWEQIAAAMRRGDTMPPVDLLKLGEIYFVQDGHHRVSVASALGYGDIDAYVTEVITRVDAGGVLRFSDLPVKSHERVFFERVPLPEEARSEIAVSDPWDYAVLAEGVEAWGFRAMQEHGELLDREHAGRLWLEQEYRPVVATLREADLIGDAT
;
A
#
# COMPACT_ATOMS: atom_id res chain seq x y z
N MET A 1 -12.22 -35.12 13.20
CA MET A 1 -13.51 -34.51 13.63
C MET A 1 -13.35 -33.02 13.44
N PRO A 2 -14.19 -32.34 12.63
CA PRO A 2 -13.93 -30.97 12.18
C PRO A 2 -13.60 -29.96 13.28
N ARG A 3 -14.17 -30.13 14.48
CA ARG A 3 -13.91 -29.27 15.65
C ARG A 3 -12.52 -29.46 16.27
N VAL A 4 -12.06 -30.70 16.41
CA VAL A 4 -10.71 -31.00 16.95
C VAL A 4 -9.66 -30.50 15.96
N ASP A 5 -9.89 -30.75 14.67
CA ASP A 5 -9.01 -30.29 13.61
C ASP A 5 -8.94 -28.75 13.59
N ALA A 6 -10.06 -28.05 13.82
CA ALA A 6 -10.10 -26.58 13.88
C ALA A 6 -9.29 -26.00 15.06
N GLN A 7 -9.31 -26.66 16.21
CA GLN A 7 -8.50 -26.27 17.36
C GLN A 7 -7.00 -26.39 17.07
N HIS A 8 -6.59 -27.50 16.44
CA HIS A 8 -5.19 -27.72 16.06
C HIS A 8 -4.71 -26.69 15.04
N ASP A 9 -5.56 -26.33 14.07
CA ASP A 9 -5.22 -25.31 13.09
C ASP A 9 -5.03 -23.92 13.72
N PHE A 10 -5.90 -23.52 14.64
CA PHE A 10 -5.76 -22.24 15.33
C PHE A 10 -4.40 -22.15 16.05
N VAL A 11 -4.03 -23.21 16.76
CA VAL A 11 -2.74 -23.31 17.45
C VAL A 11 -1.59 -23.25 16.43
N ARG A 12 -1.70 -23.95 15.30
CA ARG A 12 -0.70 -23.93 14.23
C ARG A 12 -0.53 -22.53 13.61
N ALA A 13 -1.64 -21.86 13.27
CA ALA A 13 -1.64 -20.53 12.67
C ALA A 13 -0.99 -19.50 13.61
N ARG A 14 -1.33 -19.53 14.90
CA ARG A 14 -0.74 -18.64 15.90
C ARG A 14 0.74 -18.93 16.19
N ARG A 15 1.15 -20.19 16.16
CA ARG A 15 2.58 -20.56 16.21
C ARG A 15 3.33 -19.97 15.03
N ARG A 16 2.78 -20.06 13.80
CA ARG A 16 3.38 -19.44 12.61
C ARG A 16 3.55 -17.93 12.75
N ALA A 17 2.55 -17.21 13.29
CA ALA A 17 2.66 -15.78 13.58
C ALA A 17 3.82 -15.47 14.55
N THR A 18 3.94 -16.27 15.61
CA THR A 18 5.01 -16.11 16.61
C THR A 18 6.39 -16.36 16.00
N VAL A 19 6.54 -17.42 15.20
CA VAL A 19 7.79 -17.75 14.51
C VAL A 19 8.15 -16.65 13.51
N ALA A 20 7.21 -16.16 12.73
CA ALA A 20 7.44 -15.09 11.76
C ALA A 20 7.96 -13.81 12.43
N LYS A 21 7.36 -13.44 13.58
CA LYS A 21 7.84 -12.31 14.37
C LYS A 21 9.29 -12.48 14.87
N LEU A 22 9.67 -13.69 15.30
CA LEU A 22 11.04 -13.98 15.73
C LEU A 22 12.02 -13.94 14.55
N VAL A 23 11.64 -14.50 13.40
CA VAL A 23 12.45 -14.49 12.18
C VAL A 23 12.69 -13.07 11.68
N ALA A 24 11.66 -12.23 11.62
CA ALA A 24 11.80 -10.82 11.24
C ALA A 24 12.82 -10.10 12.14
N ARG A 25 12.71 -10.29 13.46
CA ARG A 25 13.66 -9.72 14.44
C ARG A 25 15.09 -10.22 14.26
N LEU A 26 15.28 -11.51 13.96
CA LEU A 26 16.62 -12.09 13.71
C LEU A 26 17.25 -11.56 12.42
N ARG A 27 16.42 -11.25 11.41
CA ARG A 27 16.86 -10.67 10.13
C ARG A 27 17.14 -9.17 10.21
N GLY A 28 16.89 -8.53 11.36
CA GLY A 28 16.97 -7.08 11.49
C GLY A 28 15.92 -6.36 10.64
N GLU A 29 14.84 -7.04 10.24
CA GLU A 29 13.74 -6.40 9.54
C GLU A 29 13.06 -5.39 10.49
N PRO A 30 12.65 -4.21 9.99
CA PRO A 30 11.88 -3.25 10.78
C PRO A 30 10.63 -3.89 11.41
N ASP A 31 10.28 -3.46 12.63
CA ASP A 31 9.19 -4.04 13.43
C ASP A 31 7.81 -3.94 12.77
N ASP A 32 7.67 -3.13 11.72
CA ASP A 32 6.44 -2.88 10.98
C ASP A 32 6.20 -3.85 9.80
N VAL A 33 7.22 -4.61 9.34
CA VAL A 33 7.11 -5.55 8.20
C VAL A 33 6.04 -6.61 8.42
N GLY A 34 5.89 -7.09 9.66
CA GLY A 34 4.87 -8.06 10.04
C GLY A 34 3.52 -7.45 10.45
N VAL A 35 3.42 -6.12 10.50
CA VAL A 35 2.23 -5.42 10.96
C VAL A 35 1.24 -5.30 9.80
N ILE A 36 -0.01 -5.61 10.09
CA ILE A 36 -1.11 -5.44 9.13
C ILE A 36 -1.22 -3.96 8.77
N LEU A 37 -1.29 -3.64 7.47
CA LEU A 37 -1.34 -2.25 7.03
C LEU A 37 -2.67 -1.61 7.41
N PRO A 38 -2.65 -0.49 8.15
CA PRO A 38 -3.87 0.19 8.50
C PRO A 38 -4.29 1.13 7.35
N TYR A 39 -5.54 0.99 6.89
CA TYR A 39 -6.06 1.65 5.69
C TYR A 39 -6.09 3.18 5.80
N GLU A 40 -6.42 3.71 6.99
CA GLU A 40 -6.54 5.16 7.20
C GLU A 40 -5.20 5.88 6.94
N GLU A 41 -4.10 5.37 7.50
CA GLU A 41 -2.76 5.92 7.32
C GLU A 41 -2.30 5.82 5.86
N VAL A 42 -2.65 4.71 5.18
CA VAL A 42 -2.34 4.52 3.76
C VAL A 42 -3.06 5.56 2.90
N ILE A 43 -4.35 5.76 3.10
CA ILE A 43 -5.13 6.74 2.35
C ILE A 43 -4.70 8.18 2.65
N GLN A 44 -4.34 8.47 3.90
CA GLN A 44 -3.81 9.78 4.26
C GLN A 44 -2.48 10.08 3.54
N ALA A 45 -1.60 9.08 3.42
CA ALA A 45 -0.34 9.21 2.71
C ALA A 45 -0.56 9.38 1.19
N LEU A 46 -1.35 8.50 0.58
CA LEU A 46 -1.51 8.42 -0.88
C LEU A 46 -2.54 9.40 -1.47
N GLY A 47 -3.43 9.94 -0.63
CA GLY A 47 -4.43 10.94 -0.99
C GLY A 47 -5.61 10.35 -1.76
N PHE A 48 -6.77 10.30 -1.12
CA PHE A 48 -8.01 9.84 -1.75
C PHE A 48 -8.40 10.69 -2.97
N LYS A 49 -8.85 10.04 -4.05
CA LYS A 49 -9.44 10.68 -5.24
C LYS A 49 -10.91 10.27 -5.41
N GLU A 50 -11.17 8.98 -5.58
CA GLU A 50 -12.51 8.45 -5.81
C GLU A 50 -12.62 6.96 -5.45
N MET A 51 -13.85 6.43 -5.47
CA MET A 51 -14.12 4.99 -5.32
C MET A 51 -15.00 4.48 -6.46
N ARG A 52 -14.79 3.22 -6.87
CA ARG A 52 -15.66 2.52 -7.81
C ARG A 52 -15.92 1.08 -7.39
N GLN A 53 -17.16 0.62 -7.54
CA GLN A 53 -17.50 -0.77 -7.24
C GLN A 53 -17.04 -1.70 -8.36
N LEU A 54 -16.29 -2.74 -8.01
CA LEU A 54 -15.83 -3.78 -8.92
C LEU A 54 -16.69 -5.04 -8.87
N GLY A 55 -17.53 -5.20 -7.84
CA GLY A 55 -18.45 -6.32 -7.67
C GLY A 55 -17.79 -7.57 -7.08
N LEU A 56 -18.47 -8.71 -7.22
CA LEU A 56 -18.00 -10.01 -6.72
C LEU A 56 -16.86 -10.56 -7.58
N ARG A 57 -15.71 -10.87 -6.97
CA ARG A 57 -14.53 -11.42 -7.65
C ARG A 57 -13.75 -12.37 -6.75
N PRO A 58 -13.09 -13.41 -7.30
CA PRO A 58 -12.06 -14.13 -6.57
C PRO A 58 -10.83 -13.22 -6.39
N VAL A 59 -10.31 -13.15 -5.17
CA VAL A 59 -9.14 -12.32 -4.84
C VAL A 59 -8.02 -13.21 -4.27
N PRO A 60 -6.79 -13.13 -4.81
CA PRO A 60 -5.64 -13.84 -4.25
C PRO A 60 -5.39 -13.48 -2.79
N LEU A 61 -5.22 -14.48 -1.94
CA LEU A 61 -5.05 -14.28 -0.50
C LEU A 61 -3.73 -13.57 -0.15
N ASP A 62 -2.71 -13.68 -0.99
CA ASP A 62 -1.40 -13.03 -0.84
C ASP A 62 -1.43 -11.53 -1.16
N ALA A 63 -2.40 -11.09 -1.97
CA ALA A 63 -2.65 -9.68 -2.26
C ALA A 63 -3.39 -8.95 -1.12
N ILE A 64 -3.95 -9.69 -0.14
CA ILE A 64 -4.63 -9.11 1.02
C ILE A 64 -3.62 -8.83 2.15
N VAL A 65 -3.29 -7.56 2.34
CA VAL A 65 -2.15 -7.14 3.18
C VAL A 65 -2.52 -6.17 4.30
N GLY A 66 -3.74 -5.63 4.26
CA GLY A 66 -4.15 -4.55 5.16
C GLY A 66 -5.58 -4.68 5.65
N THR A 67 -5.97 -3.76 6.53
CA THR A 67 -7.31 -3.72 7.08
C THR A 67 -7.77 -2.31 7.39
N ILE A 68 -9.08 -2.12 7.38
CA ILE A 68 -9.74 -0.92 7.90
C ILE A 68 -9.89 -0.97 9.43
N ASP A 69 -9.87 -2.17 10.03
CA ASP A 69 -10.01 -2.31 11.47
C ASP A 69 -8.71 -1.92 12.19
N ARG A 70 -8.84 -1.16 13.28
CA ARG A 70 -7.72 -0.80 14.16
C ARG A 70 -7.30 -1.96 15.07
N GLY A 71 -8.08 -3.06 15.08
CA GLY A 71 -7.80 -4.28 15.82
C GLY A 71 -6.50 -4.97 15.37
N ARG A 72 -5.58 -5.18 16.32
CA ARG A 72 -4.31 -5.92 16.11
C ARG A 72 -4.45 -7.42 16.39
N ASP A 73 -5.61 -8.00 16.12
CA ASP A 73 -5.88 -9.44 16.37
C ASP A 73 -5.28 -10.36 15.29
N PHE A 74 -4.78 -9.78 14.20
CA PHE A 74 -4.12 -10.45 13.09
C PHE A 74 -2.81 -9.75 12.70
N ASP A 75 -1.87 -10.50 12.14
CA ASP A 75 -0.68 -9.94 11.49
C ASP A 75 -0.91 -9.67 10.00
N ARG A 76 0.11 -9.18 9.29
CA ARG A 76 0.03 -8.86 7.85
C ARG A 76 -0.44 -10.02 6.97
N GLN A 77 -0.16 -11.26 7.36
CA GLN A 77 -0.62 -12.46 6.63
C GLN A 77 -1.91 -13.04 7.21
N PHE A 78 -2.67 -12.21 7.94
CA PHE A 78 -3.93 -12.58 8.59
C PHE A 78 -3.82 -13.77 9.56
N ARG A 79 -2.65 -14.01 10.16
CA ARG A 79 -2.49 -15.07 11.17
C ARG A 79 -2.96 -14.53 12.53
N PRO A 80 -3.73 -15.30 13.33
CA PRO A 80 -4.20 -14.84 14.62
C PRO A 80 -3.05 -14.54 15.59
N THR A 81 -3.00 -13.32 16.12
CA THR A 81 -2.02 -12.90 17.14
C THR A 81 -2.59 -13.06 18.56
N SER A 82 -3.91 -12.96 18.69
CA SER A 82 -4.66 -12.91 19.94
C SER A 82 -5.50 -14.17 20.18
N ARG A 83 -5.72 -14.52 21.47
CA ARG A 83 -6.65 -15.61 21.82
C ARG A 83 -8.12 -15.21 21.70
N ARG A 84 -8.42 -13.92 21.63
CA ARG A 84 -9.80 -13.39 21.62
C ARG A 84 -10.59 -13.88 20.40
N VAL A 85 -9.92 -13.98 19.25
CA VAL A 85 -10.53 -14.45 17.99
C VAL A 85 -10.76 -15.95 17.91
N ARG A 86 -10.23 -16.74 18.86
CA ARG A 86 -10.19 -18.21 18.79
C ARG A 86 -11.55 -18.86 18.57
N SER A 87 -12.56 -18.47 19.37
CA SER A 87 -13.88 -19.13 19.33
C SER A 87 -14.53 -18.97 17.95
N ARG A 88 -14.57 -17.73 17.42
CA ARG A 88 -15.12 -17.44 16.10
C ARG A 88 -14.28 -18.07 14.98
N TRP A 89 -12.96 -18.05 15.11
CA TRP A 89 -12.04 -18.65 14.15
C TRP A 89 -12.27 -20.16 14.01
N GLU A 90 -12.35 -20.89 15.13
CA GLU A 90 -12.59 -22.34 15.14
C GLU A 90 -13.97 -22.71 14.55
N GLN A 91 -14.99 -21.89 14.80
CA GLN A 91 -16.32 -22.09 14.21
C GLN A 91 -16.30 -21.96 12.69
N ILE A 92 -15.64 -20.91 12.18
CA ILE A 92 -15.49 -20.66 10.74
C ILE A 92 -14.66 -21.75 10.07
N ALA A 93 -13.54 -22.16 10.68
CA ALA A 93 -12.72 -23.26 10.21
C ALA A 93 -13.48 -24.59 10.14
N ALA A 94 -14.28 -24.89 11.16
CA ALA A 94 -15.12 -26.08 11.16
C ALA A 94 -16.20 -26.04 10.06
N ALA A 95 -16.79 -24.87 9.79
CA ALA A 95 -17.78 -24.68 8.73
C ALA A 95 -17.18 -24.83 7.33
N MET A 96 -16.06 -24.14 7.04
CA MET A 96 -15.36 -24.27 5.75
C MET A 96 -14.96 -25.72 5.46
N ARG A 97 -14.51 -26.47 6.48
CA ARG A 97 -14.15 -27.89 6.34
C ARG A 97 -15.31 -28.82 6.05
N ARG A 98 -16.53 -28.45 6.48
CA ARG A 98 -17.74 -29.21 6.13
C ARG A 98 -18.18 -28.96 4.68
N GLY A 99 -17.56 -28.00 3.99
CA GLY A 99 -18.00 -27.54 2.68
C GLY A 99 -19.18 -26.57 2.77
N ASP A 100 -19.43 -25.97 3.95
CA ASP A 100 -20.49 -24.98 4.10
C ASP A 100 -20.14 -23.75 3.23
N THR A 101 -21.10 -23.28 2.43
CA THR A 101 -20.94 -22.05 1.66
C THR A 101 -20.74 -20.87 2.60
N MET A 102 -19.64 -20.14 2.42
CA MET A 102 -19.36 -18.94 3.19
C MET A 102 -19.78 -17.70 2.40
N PRO A 103 -20.34 -16.68 3.07
CA PRO A 103 -20.56 -15.40 2.41
C PRO A 103 -19.22 -14.79 1.97
N PRO A 104 -19.18 -14.08 0.84
CA PRO A 104 -18.01 -13.33 0.39
C PRO A 104 -17.48 -12.38 1.48
N VAL A 105 -16.20 -12.03 1.37
CA VAL A 105 -15.60 -10.97 2.20
C VAL A 105 -15.77 -9.60 1.53
N ASP A 106 -15.64 -8.52 2.30
CA ASP A 106 -15.68 -7.17 1.73
C ASP A 106 -14.25 -6.60 1.73
N LEU A 107 -13.76 -6.22 0.54
CA LEU A 107 -12.39 -5.74 0.35
C LEU A 107 -12.37 -4.37 -0.33
N LEU A 108 -11.45 -3.53 0.13
CA LEU A 108 -11.01 -2.36 -0.62
C LEU A 108 -9.75 -2.69 -1.40
N LYS A 109 -9.77 -2.45 -2.71
CA LYS A 109 -8.60 -2.57 -3.60
C LYS A 109 -7.92 -1.21 -3.70
N LEU A 110 -6.60 -1.16 -3.56
CA LEU A 110 -5.78 0.03 -3.76
C LEU A 110 -4.52 -0.39 -4.53
N GLY A 111 -4.37 0.07 -5.78
CA GLY A 111 -3.32 -0.47 -6.66
C GLY A 111 -3.47 -1.99 -6.75
N GLU A 112 -2.40 -2.74 -6.49
CA GLU A 112 -2.42 -4.22 -6.54
C GLU A 112 -2.66 -4.88 -5.18
N ILE A 113 -2.94 -4.10 -4.13
CA ILE A 113 -3.12 -4.60 -2.77
C ILE A 113 -4.56 -4.45 -2.28
N TYR A 114 -4.93 -5.29 -1.32
CA TYR A 114 -6.28 -5.36 -0.77
C TYR A 114 -6.30 -5.18 0.74
N PHE A 115 -7.35 -4.48 1.20
CA PHE A 115 -7.63 -4.19 2.59
C PHE A 115 -8.95 -4.84 3.00
N VAL A 116 -8.95 -5.60 4.08
CA VAL A 116 -10.17 -6.22 4.61
C VAL A 116 -11.03 -5.17 5.31
N GLN A 117 -12.24 -4.97 4.78
CA GLN A 117 -13.31 -4.20 5.39
C GLN A 117 -14.19 -5.10 6.29
N ASP A 118 -14.60 -6.26 5.79
CA ASP A 118 -15.27 -7.31 6.58
C ASP A 118 -14.72 -8.70 6.23
N GLY A 119 -14.73 -9.60 7.22
CA GLY A 119 -14.44 -11.01 6.98
C GLY A 119 -13.03 -11.48 7.35
N HIS A 120 -12.31 -10.77 8.23
CA HIS A 120 -10.93 -11.11 8.66
C HIS A 120 -10.76 -12.56 9.07
N HIS A 121 -11.73 -13.13 9.79
CA HIS A 121 -11.67 -14.52 10.22
C HIS A 121 -11.79 -15.48 9.03
N ARG A 122 -12.61 -15.16 8.01
CA ARG A 122 -12.73 -15.96 6.79
C ARG A 122 -11.42 -15.92 6.00
N VAL A 123 -10.82 -14.75 5.82
CA VAL A 123 -9.49 -14.58 5.20
C VAL A 123 -8.43 -15.40 5.96
N SER A 124 -8.38 -15.25 7.29
CA SER A 124 -7.45 -15.96 8.16
C SER A 124 -7.58 -17.47 8.07
N VAL A 125 -8.82 -17.99 8.08
CA VAL A 125 -9.09 -19.43 7.98
C VAL A 125 -8.74 -19.95 6.59
N ALA A 126 -9.16 -19.26 5.52
CA ALA A 126 -8.85 -19.65 4.14
C ALA A 126 -7.34 -19.76 3.92
N SER A 127 -6.57 -18.76 4.38
CA SER A 127 -5.10 -18.78 4.36
C SER A 127 -4.53 -19.95 5.18
N ALA A 128 -5.05 -20.22 6.38
CA ALA A 128 -4.59 -21.33 7.22
C ALA A 128 -4.90 -22.72 6.66
N LEU A 129 -5.97 -22.84 5.86
CA LEU A 129 -6.35 -24.04 5.12
C LEU A 129 -5.60 -24.19 3.78
N GLY A 130 -4.87 -23.15 3.36
CA GLY A 130 -4.03 -23.19 2.15
C GLY A 130 -4.81 -22.94 0.86
N TYR A 131 -5.94 -22.22 0.91
CA TYR A 131 -6.61 -21.74 -0.29
C TYR A 131 -5.72 -20.71 -1.01
N GLY A 132 -5.86 -20.59 -2.33
CA GLY A 132 -5.14 -19.60 -3.14
C GLY A 132 -5.85 -18.25 -3.19
N ASP A 133 -7.18 -18.28 -3.18
CA ASP A 133 -8.05 -17.11 -3.32
C ASP A 133 -9.27 -17.20 -2.39
N ILE A 134 -10.03 -16.10 -2.33
CA ILE A 134 -11.30 -15.98 -1.62
C ILE A 134 -12.28 -15.09 -2.41
N ASP A 135 -13.55 -15.48 -2.43
CA ASP A 135 -14.60 -14.65 -3.02
C ASP A 135 -14.82 -13.37 -2.20
N ALA A 136 -14.83 -12.23 -2.89
CA ALA A 136 -14.94 -10.92 -2.27
C ALA A 136 -15.82 -9.95 -3.08
N TYR A 137 -16.61 -9.12 -2.39
CA TYR A 137 -17.10 -7.87 -2.96
C TYR A 137 -15.97 -6.84 -2.89
N VAL A 138 -15.54 -6.35 -4.06
CA VAL A 138 -14.41 -5.45 -4.18
C VAL A 138 -14.88 -4.04 -4.50
N THR A 139 -14.42 -3.07 -3.72
CA THR A 139 -14.49 -1.63 -4.06
C THR A 139 -13.08 -1.11 -4.28
N GLU A 140 -12.82 -0.55 -5.44
CA GLU A 140 -11.52 0.03 -5.76
C GLU A 140 -11.46 1.49 -5.33
N VAL A 141 -10.36 1.83 -4.69
CA VAL A 141 -10.04 3.16 -4.17
C VAL A 141 -8.90 3.72 -5.01
N ILE A 142 -9.17 4.83 -5.67
CA ILE A 142 -8.20 5.52 -6.53
C ILE A 142 -7.55 6.62 -5.70
N THR A 143 -6.21 6.67 -5.71
CA THR A 143 -5.39 7.61 -4.97
C THR A 143 -4.67 8.60 -5.89
N ARG A 144 -4.10 9.68 -5.33
CA ARG A 144 -3.35 10.70 -6.08
C ARG A 144 -1.94 10.25 -6.45
N VAL A 145 -1.37 9.38 -5.62
CA VAL A 145 -0.09 8.70 -5.83
C VAL A 145 -0.33 7.20 -5.80
N ASP A 146 0.39 6.47 -6.66
CA ASP A 146 0.32 5.01 -6.71
C ASP A 146 0.94 4.37 -5.45
N ALA A 147 0.27 3.35 -4.91
CA ALA A 147 0.74 2.62 -3.74
C ALA A 147 1.96 1.73 -4.01
N GLY A 148 2.22 1.37 -5.26
CA GLY A 148 3.13 0.30 -5.64
C GLY A 148 2.61 -1.08 -5.26
N GLY A 149 3.29 -2.13 -5.73
CA GLY A 149 2.88 -3.52 -5.48
C GLY A 149 3.12 -4.02 -4.05
N VAL A 150 4.17 -3.55 -3.37
CA VAL A 150 4.54 -4.01 -2.01
C VAL A 150 4.64 -2.82 -1.06
N LEU A 151 3.50 -2.19 -0.75
CA LEU A 151 3.48 -1.09 0.21
C LEU A 151 3.77 -1.59 1.64
N ARG A 152 4.68 -0.92 2.35
CA ARG A 152 4.95 -1.10 3.78
C ARG A 152 4.58 0.17 4.54
N PHE A 153 4.43 0.05 5.86
CA PHE A 153 4.11 1.20 6.70
C PHE A 153 5.27 2.22 6.68
N SER A 154 6.51 1.75 6.65
CA SER A 154 7.74 2.55 6.45
C SER A 154 7.76 3.39 5.17
N ASP A 155 6.99 3.03 4.15
CA ASP A 155 7.01 3.71 2.85
C ASP A 155 6.04 4.90 2.83
N LEU A 156 5.12 4.97 3.80
CA LEU A 156 4.08 6.00 3.87
C LEU A 156 4.63 7.43 3.99
N PRO A 157 5.70 7.72 4.76
CA PRO A 157 6.28 9.05 4.80
C PRO A 157 6.78 9.53 3.44
N VAL A 158 7.46 8.66 2.66
CA VAL A 158 7.92 8.97 1.30
C VAL A 158 6.72 9.26 0.41
N LYS A 159 5.71 8.37 0.42
CA LYS A 159 4.48 8.55 -0.36
C LYS A 159 3.71 9.82 -0.02
N SER A 160 3.71 10.21 1.25
CA SER A 160 3.10 11.46 1.69
C SER A 160 3.83 12.69 1.12
N HIS A 161 5.16 12.70 1.10
CA HIS A 161 5.94 13.80 0.52
C HIS A 161 5.82 13.83 -1.00
N GLU A 162 5.88 12.67 -1.66
CA GLU A 162 5.65 12.50 -3.10
C GLU A 162 4.28 13.09 -3.50
N ARG A 163 3.22 12.79 -2.74
CA ARG A 163 1.89 13.35 -2.97
C ARG A 163 1.88 14.87 -2.86
N VAL A 164 2.46 15.41 -1.78
CA VAL A 164 2.51 16.86 -1.56
C VAL A 164 3.28 17.55 -2.69
N PHE A 165 4.36 16.94 -3.18
CA PHE A 165 5.09 17.43 -4.35
C PHE A 165 4.21 17.50 -5.58
N PHE A 166 3.52 16.43 -5.96
CA PHE A 166 2.66 16.42 -7.15
C PHE A 166 1.37 17.26 -7.03
N GLU A 167 0.97 17.62 -5.80
CA GLU A 167 -0.09 18.62 -5.55
C GLU A 167 0.41 20.06 -5.78
N ARG A 168 1.68 20.33 -5.47
CA ARG A 168 2.32 21.64 -5.67
C ARG A 168 2.80 21.83 -7.11
N VAL A 169 3.33 20.78 -7.71
CA VAL A 169 3.89 20.71 -9.06
C VAL A 169 3.12 19.66 -9.87
N PRO A 170 1.97 20.02 -10.47
CA PRO A 170 1.19 19.09 -11.26
C PRO A 170 1.97 18.63 -12.49
N LEU A 171 2.19 17.33 -12.60
CA LEU A 171 2.87 16.69 -13.72
C LEU A 171 2.00 15.56 -14.33
N PRO A 172 2.16 15.28 -15.64
CA PRO A 172 1.58 14.12 -16.28
C PRO A 172 1.93 12.84 -15.53
N GLU A 173 0.99 11.90 -15.45
CA GLU A 173 1.12 10.68 -14.63
C GLU A 173 2.32 9.84 -15.08
N GLU A 174 2.58 9.79 -16.38
CA GLU A 174 3.68 9.04 -16.99
C GLU A 174 5.05 9.58 -16.54
N ALA A 175 5.16 10.90 -16.38
CA ALA A 175 6.39 11.57 -15.98
C ALA A 175 6.68 11.49 -14.48
N ARG A 176 5.68 11.17 -13.64
CA ARG A 176 5.87 11.10 -12.18
C ARG A 176 6.88 10.02 -11.79
N SER A 177 6.89 8.92 -12.53
CA SER A 177 7.84 7.83 -12.34
C SER A 177 9.30 8.21 -12.64
N GLU A 178 9.53 9.31 -13.37
CA GLU A 178 10.87 9.84 -13.63
C GLU A 178 11.47 10.57 -12.41
N ILE A 179 10.65 10.91 -11.40
CA ILE A 179 11.02 11.70 -10.23
C ILE A 179 10.97 10.83 -8.98
N ALA A 180 12.11 10.18 -8.70
CA ALA A 180 12.32 9.41 -7.48
C ALA A 180 13.52 9.98 -6.72
N VAL A 181 13.29 10.45 -5.50
CA VAL A 181 14.33 10.92 -4.57
C VAL A 181 14.56 9.90 -3.46
N SER A 182 15.79 9.87 -2.94
CA SER A 182 16.16 8.94 -1.87
C SER A 182 15.70 9.40 -0.49
N ASP A 183 15.74 10.71 -0.20
CA ASP A 183 15.23 11.29 1.04
C ASP A 183 13.83 11.90 0.81
N PRO A 184 12.81 11.51 1.60
CA PRO A 184 11.47 12.12 1.52
C PRO A 184 11.48 13.66 1.55
N TRP A 185 12.41 14.27 2.29
CA TRP A 185 12.48 15.73 2.42
C TRP A 185 12.85 16.43 1.11
N ASP A 186 13.58 15.75 0.22
CA ASP A 186 14.03 16.32 -1.05
C ASP A 186 12.85 16.63 -1.98
N TYR A 187 11.71 15.94 -1.86
CA TYR A 187 10.48 16.32 -2.56
C TYR A 187 10.00 17.73 -2.18
N ALA A 188 10.15 18.13 -0.91
CA ALA A 188 9.75 19.47 -0.47
C ALA A 188 10.70 20.54 -1.03
N VAL A 189 12.00 20.27 -0.99
CA VAL A 189 13.05 21.13 -1.57
C VAL A 189 12.86 21.27 -3.07
N LEU A 190 12.57 20.17 -3.77
CA LEU A 190 12.33 20.16 -5.20
C LEU A 190 11.10 21.01 -5.55
N ALA A 191 9.98 20.86 -4.83
CA ALA A 191 8.78 21.67 -5.05
C ALA A 191 9.06 23.17 -4.91
N GLU A 192 9.78 23.58 -3.86
CA GLU A 192 10.18 24.99 -3.67
C GLU A 192 11.08 25.46 -4.81
N GLY A 193 12.01 24.61 -5.27
CA GLY A 193 12.86 24.87 -6.42
C GLY A 193 12.07 25.09 -7.71
N VAL A 194 11.08 24.24 -8.00
CA VAL A 194 10.21 24.36 -9.18
C VAL A 194 9.37 25.64 -9.13
N GLU A 195 8.78 25.96 -7.97
CA GLU A 195 7.98 27.17 -7.79
C GLU A 195 8.85 28.43 -7.99
N ALA A 196 10.06 28.46 -7.43
CA ALA A 196 11.00 29.55 -7.60
C ALA A 196 11.50 29.67 -9.05
N TRP A 197 11.75 28.53 -9.73
CA TRP A 197 12.10 28.50 -11.14
C TRP A 197 10.95 29.04 -11.99
N GLY A 198 9.72 28.57 -11.77
CA GLY A 198 8.53 28.99 -12.51
C GLY A 198 8.27 30.50 -12.36
N PHE A 199 8.47 31.05 -11.17
CA PHE A 199 8.38 32.49 -10.94
C PHE A 199 9.44 33.28 -11.75
N ARG A 200 10.67 32.77 -11.87
CA ARG A 200 11.70 33.41 -12.72
C ARG A 200 11.35 33.32 -14.21
N ALA A 201 10.89 32.17 -14.68
CA ALA A 201 10.46 31.98 -16.06
C ALA A 201 9.31 32.93 -16.44
N MET A 202 8.32 33.11 -15.56
CA MET A 202 7.23 34.09 -15.77
C MET A 202 7.75 35.52 -15.91
N GLN A 203 8.73 35.93 -15.10
CA GLN A 203 9.31 37.27 -15.18
C GLN A 203 10.12 37.48 -16.47
N GLU A 204 10.85 36.48 -16.92
CA GLU A 204 11.65 36.54 -18.15
C GLU A 204 10.78 36.62 -19.41
N HIS A 205 9.71 35.81 -19.47
CA HIS A 205 8.81 35.78 -20.63
C HIS A 205 7.71 36.84 -20.59
N GLY A 206 7.45 37.45 -19.42
CA GLY A 206 6.37 38.42 -19.24
C GLY A 206 4.97 37.82 -19.31
N GLU A 207 4.85 36.50 -19.13
CA GLU A 207 3.60 35.75 -19.20
C GLU A 207 3.32 35.03 -17.88
N LEU A 208 2.05 35.03 -17.45
CA LEU A 208 1.61 34.27 -16.29
C LEU A 208 1.45 32.80 -16.66
N LEU A 209 2.09 31.91 -15.90
CA LEU A 209 1.93 30.46 -16.06
C LEU A 209 1.09 29.92 -14.91
N ASP A 210 0.17 28.99 -15.21
CA ASP A 210 -0.42 28.17 -14.16
C ASP A 210 0.58 27.09 -13.70
N ARG A 211 0.25 26.38 -12.61
CA ARG A 211 1.16 25.38 -12.03
C ARG A 211 1.42 24.20 -12.97
N GLU A 212 0.43 23.81 -13.76
CA GLU A 212 0.54 22.67 -14.69
C GLU A 212 1.44 23.02 -15.87
N HIS A 213 1.32 24.24 -16.39
CA HIS A 213 2.19 24.76 -17.43
C HIS A 213 3.62 24.94 -16.89
N ALA A 214 3.79 25.58 -15.72
CA ALA A 214 5.10 25.75 -15.10
C ALA A 214 5.79 24.40 -14.81
N GLY A 215 5.05 23.42 -14.28
CA GLY A 215 5.56 22.08 -14.02
C GLY A 215 6.03 21.37 -15.30
N ARG A 216 5.24 21.41 -16.38
CA ARG A 216 5.64 20.82 -17.67
C ARG A 216 6.87 21.48 -18.27
N LEU A 217 6.95 22.81 -18.26
CA LEU A 217 8.11 23.51 -18.80
C LEU A 217 9.37 23.19 -17.98
N TRP A 218 9.26 23.19 -16.65
CA TRP A 218 10.37 22.82 -15.77
C TRP A 218 10.86 21.40 -16.05
N LEU A 219 9.95 20.43 -16.21
CA LEU A 219 10.28 19.04 -16.49
C LEU A 219 11.11 18.92 -17.78
N GLU A 220 10.67 19.60 -18.84
CA GLU A 220 11.30 19.49 -20.17
C GLU A 220 12.59 20.31 -20.30
N GLN A 221 12.63 21.50 -19.71
CA GLN A 221 13.72 22.47 -19.94
C GLN A 221 14.82 22.40 -18.88
N GLU A 222 14.50 21.93 -17.67
CA GLU A 222 15.47 21.86 -16.56
C GLU A 222 15.70 20.43 -16.11
N TYR A 223 14.64 19.75 -15.68
CA TYR A 223 14.78 18.46 -15.02
C TYR A 223 15.43 17.41 -15.93
N ARG A 224 14.80 17.09 -17.07
CA ARG A 224 15.32 16.07 -17.99
C ARG A 224 16.74 16.38 -18.51
N PRO A 225 17.07 17.62 -18.93
CA PRO A 225 18.43 17.97 -19.34
C PRO A 225 19.47 17.80 -18.22
N VAL A 226 19.15 18.24 -16.99
CA VAL A 226 20.06 18.10 -15.84
C VAL A 226 20.26 16.62 -15.51
N VAL A 227 19.20 15.83 -15.45
CA VAL A 227 19.26 14.39 -15.16
C VAL A 227 20.03 13.63 -16.23
N ALA A 228 19.85 13.97 -17.51
CA ALA A 228 20.63 13.40 -18.61
C ALA A 228 22.12 13.68 -18.43
N THR A 229 22.48 14.92 -18.10
CA THR A 229 23.88 15.33 -17.85
C THR A 229 24.48 14.58 -16.65
N LEU A 230 23.71 14.42 -15.57
CA LEU A 230 24.15 13.70 -14.37
C LEU A 230 24.36 12.20 -14.65
N ARG A 231 23.49 11.58 -15.47
CA ARG A 231 23.65 10.18 -15.91
C ARG A 231 24.87 10.00 -16.82
N GLU A 232 25.09 10.92 -17.75
CA GLU A 232 26.29 10.91 -18.60
C GLU A 232 27.58 11.03 -17.80
N ALA A 233 27.54 11.76 -16.68
CA ALA A 233 28.66 11.94 -15.77
C ALA A 233 28.79 10.84 -14.69
N ASP A 234 27.92 9.81 -14.69
CA ASP A 234 27.85 8.74 -13.68
C ASP A 234 27.73 9.27 -12.23
N LEU A 235 27.01 10.38 -12.05
CA LEU A 235 26.83 11.05 -10.76
C LEU A 235 25.55 10.63 -10.02
N ILE A 236 24.64 9.93 -10.71
CA ILE A 236 23.38 9.42 -10.15
C ILE A 236 23.14 7.99 -10.61
N GLY A 237 22.55 7.17 -9.74
CA GLY A 237 22.20 5.78 -10.01
C GLY A 237 20.80 5.63 -10.63
N ASP A 238 20.04 4.65 -10.14
CA ASP A 238 18.65 4.43 -10.58
C ASP A 238 17.65 5.50 -10.06
N ALA A 239 18.05 6.25 -9.03
CA ALA A 239 17.31 7.38 -8.47
C ALA A 239 17.88 8.71 -8.97
N THR A 240 17.07 9.77 -8.85
CA THR A 240 17.41 11.12 -9.33
C THR A 240 17.96 11.99 -8.21
#